data_AF-A0A3M1U5Y9-F1
#
_entry.id   AF-A0A3M1U5Y9-F1
#
_cell.length_a   1.000
_cell.length_b   1.000
_cell.length_c   1.000
_cell.angle_alpha   90.00
_cell.angle_beta   90.00
_cell.angle_gamma   90.00
#
_symmetry.space_group_name_H-M   'P 1'
#
loop_
_entity.id
_entity.type
_entity.pdbx_description
1 polymer ?
#
loop_
_entity_poly.entity_id
_entity_poly.type
_entity_poly.pdbx_seq_one_letter_code
_entity_poly.pdbx_strand_id
1 'polypeptide(L)'
;MLEFFQTMRLPALAALTMAPVHAVFGLHIVRRGVIFIDLAVAQVAALGMAFALARGVEPDSATAYWIAVGAALAGAFLISLTRFRLGRVPHEAMIG
;
A
#
# COMPACT_ATOMS: atom_id res chain seq x y z
N MET A 1 28.24 -17.16 -13.13
CA MET A 1 27.60 -16.07 -13.93
C MET A 1 26.31 -16.51 -14.60
N LEU A 2 26.24 -17.65 -15.30
CA LEU A 2 25.01 -18.06 -16.00
C LEU A 2 23.80 -18.27 -15.08
N GLU A 3 23.97 -18.88 -13.90
CA GLU A 3 22.88 -19.08 -12.93
C GLU A 3 22.30 -17.76 -12.38
N PHE A 4 23.14 -16.74 -12.21
CA PHE A 4 22.71 -15.41 -11.82
C PHE A 4 21.76 -14.81 -12.86
N PHE A 5 22.13 -14.86 -14.13
CA PHE A 5 21.28 -14.35 -15.21
C PHE A 5 19.99 -15.17 -15.38
N GLN A 6 20.03 -16.48 -15.15
CA GLN A 6 18.83 -17.32 -15.18
C GLN A 6 17.86 -16.97 -14.05
N THR A 7 18.36 -16.77 -12.82
CA THR A 7 17.54 -16.40 -11.67
C THR A 7 16.97 -14.99 -11.80
N MET A 8 17.74 -14.05 -12.36
CA MET A 8 17.35 -12.64 -12.50
C MET A 8 16.40 -12.36 -13.67
N ARG A 9 16.22 -13.30 -14.61
CA ARG A 9 15.37 -13.08 -15.79
C ARG A 9 13.93 -12.69 -15.44
N LEU A 10 13.30 -13.41 -14.50
CA LEU A 10 11.92 -13.14 -14.10
C LEU A 10 11.78 -11.83 -13.32
N PRO A 11 12.59 -11.55 -12.28
CA PRO A 11 12.60 -10.25 -11.61
C PRO A 11 12.88 -9.07 -12.56
N ALA A 12 13.82 -9.22 -13.49
CA ALA A 12 14.14 -8.18 -14.46
C ALA A 12 12.96 -7.88 -15.39
N LEU A 13 12.27 -8.93 -15.87
CA LEU A 13 11.05 -8.76 -16.67
C LEU A 13 9.92 -8.12 -15.85
N ALA A 14 9.75 -8.52 -14.59
CA ALA A 14 8.78 -7.92 -13.68
C ALA A 14 9.08 -6.43 -13.44
N ALA A 15 10.34 -6.06 -13.20
CA ALA A 15 10.74 -4.67 -13.02
C ALA A 15 10.52 -3.84 -14.30
N LEU A 16 10.91 -4.38 -15.47
CA LEU A 16 10.74 -3.73 -16.76
C LEU A 16 9.26 -3.49 -17.09
N THR A 17 8.38 -4.42 -16.71
CA THR A 17 6.93 -4.29 -16.93
C THR A 17 6.26 -3.41 -15.88
N MET A 18 6.66 -3.49 -14.62
CA MET A 18 6.09 -2.70 -13.53
C MET A 18 6.51 -1.23 -13.56
N ALA A 19 7.73 -0.90 -13.99
CA ALA A 19 8.21 0.48 -13.98
C ALA A 19 7.34 1.44 -14.85
N PRO A 20 6.97 1.12 -16.10
CA PRO A 20 6.06 1.94 -16.89
C PRO A 20 4.66 2.02 -16.27
N VAL A 21 4.15 0.91 -15.74
CA VAL A 21 2.85 0.84 -15.08
C VAL A 21 2.83 1.81 -13.89
N HIS A 22 3.85 1.75 -13.04
CA HIS A 22 4.00 2.62 -11.88
C HIS A 22 4.15 4.09 -12.29
N ALA A 23 4.89 4.40 -13.36
CA ALA A 23 5.01 5.77 -13.85
C ALA A 23 3.67 6.35 -14.33
N VAL A 24 2.88 5.57 -15.09
CA VAL A 24 1.57 6.00 -15.59
C VAL A 24 0.56 6.18 -14.46
N PHE A 25 0.46 5.20 -13.55
CA PHE A 25 -0.43 5.31 -12.38
C PHE A 25 0.03 6.39 -11.40
N GLY A 26 1.35 6.56 -11.22
CA GLY A 26 1.93 7.62 -10.41
C GLY A 26 1.55 9.00 -10.91
N LEU A 27 1.59 9.24 -12.23
CA LEU A 27 1.14 10.51 -12.81
C LEU A 27 -0.35 10.78 -12.52
N HIS A 28 -1.19 9.74 -12.56
CA HIS A 28 -2.61 9.84 -12.24
C HIS A 28 -2.85 10.16 -10.75
N ILE A 29 -2.07 9.56 -9.86
CA ILE A 29 -2.07 9.83 -8.41
C ILE A 29 -1.69 11.28 -8.13
N VAL A 30 -0.59 11.77 -8.72
CA VAL A 30 -0.14 13.16 -8.60
C VAL A 30 -1.20 14.13 -9.11
N ARG A 31 -1.81 13.86 -10.27
CA ARG A 31 -2.90 14.68 -10.83
C ARG A 31 -4.15 14.74 -9.94
N ARG A 32 -4.37 13.72 -9.10
CA ARG A 32 -5.53 13.62 -8.19
C ARG A 32 -5.26 14.11 -6.77
N GLY A 33 -4.01 14.49 -6.45
CA GLY A 33 -3.60 14.88 -5.11
C GLY A 33 -3.81 13.76 -4.08
N VAL A 34 -3.38 12.55 -4.43
CA VAL A 34 -3.49 11.34 -3.58
C VAL A 34 -2.15 10.64 -3.36
N ILE A 35 -1.05 11.41 -3.28
CA ILE A 35 0.34 10.92 -3.26
C ILE A 35 0.62 10.01 -2.05
N PHE A 36 0.22 10.42 -0.84
CA PHE A 36 0.53 9.68 0.39
C PHE A 36 -0.54 8.67 0.82
N ILE A 37 -1.65 8.55 0.09
CA ILE A 37 -2.73 7.62 0.46
C ILE A 37 -2.22 6.18 0.44
N ASP A 38 -1.33 5.84 -0.50
CA ASP A 38 -0.73 4.51 -0.59
C ASP A 38 0.05 4.17 0.68
N LEU A 39 0.88 5.11 1.16
CA LEU A 39 1.63 4.96 2.41
C LEU A 39 0.70 4.84 3.63
N ALA A 40 -0.35 5.67 3.71
CA ALA A 40 -1.31 5.62 4.81
C ALA A 40 -2.02 4.25 4.89
N VAL A 41 -2.49 3.74 3.76
CA VAL A 41 -3.18 2.44 3.71
C VAL A 41 -2.23 1.30 4.09
N ALA A 42 -0.98 1.33 3.63
CA ALA A 42 0.04 0.37 4.04
C ALA A 42 0.32 0.41 5.55
N GLN A 43 0.37 1.60 6.15
CA GLN A 43 0.56 1.77 7.60
C GLN A 43 -0.64 1.24 8.41
N VAL A 44 -1.87 1.47 7.95
CA VAL A 44 -3.07 0.91 8.60
C VAL A 44 -3.08 -0.62 8.48
N ALA A 45 -2.64 -1.18 7.34
CA ALA A 45 -2.47 -2.62 7.19
C ALA A 45 -1.44 -3.18 8.18
N ALA A 46 -0.29 -2.51 8.32
CA ALA A 46 0.75 -2.87 9.28
C ALA A 46 0.25 -2.77 10.74
N LEU A 47 -0.59 -1.79 11.07
CA LEU A 47 -1.26 -1.70 12.36
C LEU A 47 -2.19 -2.90 12.61
N GLY A 48 -2.97 -3.31 11.59
CA GLY A 48 -3.81 -4.51 11.66
C GLY A 48 -2.97 -5.78 11.90
N MET A 49 -1.84 -5.90 11.20
CA MET A 49 -0.88 -6.99 11.40
C MET A 49 -0.32 -6.97 12.83
N ALA A 50 0.15 -5.82 13.31
CA ALA A 50 0.66 -5.66 14.67
C ALA A 50 -0.41 -6.01 15.73
N PHE A 51 -1.67 -5.64 15.49
CA PHE A 51 -2.77 -6.03 16.36
C PHE A 51 -3.00 -7.55 16.38
N ALA A 52 -2.99 -8.21 15.22
CA ALA A 52 -3.12 -9.66 15.13
C ALA A 52 -2.01 -10.38 15.92
N LEU A 53 -0.76 -9.96 15.72
CA LEU A 53 0.40 -10.48 16.44
C LEU A 53 0.29 -10.26 17.96
N ALA A 54 -0.17 -9.07 18.38
CA ALA A 54 -0.39 -8.76 19.79
C ALA A 54 -1.50 -9.63 20.43
N ARG A 55 -2.39 -10.21 19.63
CA ARG A 55 -3.40 -11.19 20.06
C ARG A 55 -2.90 -12.63 20.00
N GLY A 56 -1.62 -12.85 19.70
CA GLY A 56 -1.03 -14.18 19.59
C GLY A 56 -1.40 -14.93 18.32
N VAL A 57 -1.86 -14.22 17.28
CA VAL A 57 -2.11 -14.82 15.97
C VAL A 57 -0.76 -15.07 15.28
N GLU A 58 -0.58 -16.26 14.73
CA GLU A 58 0.65 -16.65 14.03
C GLU A 58 0.93 -15.72 12.82
N PRO A 59 2.16 -15.23 12.62
CA PRO A 59 2.48 -14.23 11.60
C PRO A 59 2.10 -14.62 10.17
N ASP A 60 2.34 -15.87 9.80
CA ASP A 60 2.09 -16.37 8.44
C ASP A 60 0.73 -17.06 8.31
N SER A 61 -0.17 -16.85 9.27
CA SER A 61 -1.52 -17.41 9.21
C SER A 61 -2.44 -16.63 8.27
N ALA A 62 -3.38 -17.34 7.65
CA ALA A 62 -4.47 -16.72 6.90
C ALA A 62 -5.26 -15.72 7.74
N THR A 63 -5.38 -15.95 9.06
CA THR A 63 -6.04 -15.04 9.99
C THR A 63 -5.31 -13.70 10.08
N ALA A 64 -3.99 -13.71 10.28
CA ALA A 64 -3.18 -12.49 10.33
C ALA A 64 -3.27 -11.71 8.99
N TYR A 65 -3.21 -12.42 7.86
CA TYR A 65 -3.40 -11.85 6.53
C TYR A 65 -4.75 -11.14 6.39
N TRP A 66 -5.86 -11.80 6.74
CA TRP A 66 -7.19 -11.22 6.61
C TRP A 66 -7.44 -10.07 7.59
N ILE A 67 -6.82 -10.08 8.78
CA ILE A 67 -6.87 -8.94 9.70
C ILE A 67 -6.15 -7.73 9.09
N ALA A 68 -4.96 -7.92 8.52
CA ALA A 68 -4.22 -6.83 7.86
C ALA A 68 -4.98 -6.28 6.64
N VAL A 69 -5.58 -7.15 5.82
CA VAL A 69 -6.43 -6.75 4.69
C VAL A 69 -7.67 -5.99 5.17
N GLY A 70 -8.36 -6.49 6.21
CA GLY A 70 -9.52 -5.83 6.79
C GLY A 70 -9.17 -4.43 7.31
N ALA A 71 -8.03 -4.27 7.98
CA ALA A 71 -7.53 -2.98 8.43
C ALA A 71 -7.23 -2.04 7.26
N ALA A 72 -6.53 -2.52 6.22
CA ALA A 72 -6.23 -1.74 5.02
C ALA A 72 -7.50 -1.22 4.33
N LEU A 73 -8.51 -2.09 4.17
CA LEU A 73 -9.79 -1.74 3.56
C LEU A 73 -10.58 -0.75 4.43
N ALA A 74 -10.60 -0.94 5.75
CA ALA A 74 -11.24 -0.01 6.67
C ALA A 74 -10.55 1.38 6.63
N GLY A 75 -9.22 1.42 6.64
CA GLY A 75 -8.44 2.66 6.49
C GLY A 75 -8.73 3.36 5.17
N ALA A 76 -8.68 2.63 4.05
CA ALA A 76 -8.99 3.17 2.73
C ALA A 76 -10.43 3.70 2.63
N PHE A 77 -11.39 3.00 3.24
CA PHE A 77 -12.78 3.43 3.31
C PHE A 77 -12.94 4.73 4.09
N LEU A 78 -12.33 4.84 5.28
CA LEU A 78 -12.38 6.06 6.09
C LEU A 78 -11.75 7.25 5.36
N ILE A 79 -10.57 7.07 4.75
CA ILE A 79 -9.89 8.11 3.96
C ILE A 79 -10.75 8.56 2.77
N SER A 80 -11.46 7.63 2.12
CA SER A 80 -12.39 7.94 1.02
C SER A 80 -13.55 8.83 1.47
N LEU A 81 -14.08 8.61 2.67
CA LEU A 81 -15.16 9.41 3.24
C LEU A 81 -14.72 10.83 3.63
N THR A 82 -13.53 11.00 4.20
CA THR A 82 -13.05 12.32 4.66
C THR A 82 -12.60 13.24 3.52
N ARG A 83 -12.23 12.67 2.36
CA ARG A 83 -11.79 13.39 1.16
C ARG A 83 -12.78 14.44 0.65
N PHE A 84 -14.08 14.30 0.94
CA PHE A 84 -15.12 15.18 0.39
C PHE A 84 -15.37 16.51 1.14
N ARG A 85 -14.70 16.79 2.28
CA ARG A 85 -15.12 17.93 3.15
C ARG A 85 -14.05 18.91 3.66
N LEU A 86 -12.76 18.72 3.41
CA LEU A 86 -11.73 19.60 3.98
C LEU A 86 -11.18 20.59 2.94
N GLY A 87 -11.85 21.75 2.86
CA GLY A 87 -11.29 22.95 2.28
C GLY A 87 -10.27 23.58 3.23
N ARG A 88 -9.07 23.88 2.69
CA ARG A 88 -7.92 24.66 3.21
C ARG A 88 -6.63 23.88 3.51
N VAL A 89 -6.66 22.59 3.85
CA VAL A 89 -5.43 21.79 4.06
C VAL A 89 -5.52 20.48 3.27
N PRO A 90 -4.53 20.17 2.39
CA PRO A 90 -4.49 18.89 1.70
C PRO A 90 -4.39 17.73 2.69
N HIS A 91 -5.17 16.66 2.50
CA HIS A 91 -5.04 15.44 3.32
C HIS A 91 -3.62 14.87 3.29
N GLU A 92 -2.89 15.10 2.20
CA GLU A 92 -1.48 14.75 2.05
C GLU A 92 -0.60 15.31 3.17
N ALA A 93 -0.86 16.54 3.63
CA ALA A 93 -0.09 17.19 4.70
C ALA A 93 -0.45 16.70 6.11
N MET A 94 -1.55 15.93 6.25
CA MET A 94 -1.92 15.28 7.51
C MET A 94 -1.33 13.86 7.61
N ILE A 95 -0.98 13.26 6.48
CA ILE A 95 -0.45 11.89 6.40
C ILE A 95 1.08 11.90 6.45
N GLY A 96 1.73 12.80 5.72
CA GLY A 96 3.17 13.03 5.78
C GLY A 96 3.57 13.87 6.98
#